data_AF-A0A4Z2G9X2-F1
#
_entry.id   AF-A0A4Z2G9X2-F1
#
_cell.length_a   1.000
_cell.length_b   1.000
_cell.length_c   1.000
_cell.angle_alpha   90.00
_cell.angle_beta   90.00
_cell.angle_gamma   90.00
#
_symmetry.space_group_name_H-M   'P 1'
#
loop_
_entity.id
_entity.type
_entity.pdbx_description
1 polymer ?
#
loop_
_entity_poly.entity_id
_entity_poly.type
_entity_poly.pdbx_seq_one_letter_code
_entity_poly.pdbx_strand_id
1 'polypeptide(L)'
;MSIEEQGYPGAMRSLKAAPEWVRAEIERLSRELSDTTKEKIQAAEYGLAVLEEKQQLKQQYDDLEIEYEAVRQELDQLKEAFGQAYSNHRKVAADGESREECLIQESACKEAYYEQRVLELQTELRQARNILTNTQSENERLNTITQEMRENSQMVELQRNQLRDDIKEYKFRDARLLQDYTELEEENISLQKQVEFEGLKHEIRRLEEDTQFLNSQLEDAIRLKEIAERQLGEALETIKTERELKASLRKELSHYMSIGDTLCHSPLSISLDGLKFGGDDSGLGGGGEPNNDDALHGYEGGFAKLADAIAGDNNHRIGPAAPEKGEPFHPAPGLVDDLLSELNISEIQKLKQQLMQLSDVAGESQGSLSVAQDELVTFSEELATLYNHVCMCNNETPNRVMLDFYKEGKGGRSSPEGRGRRSPLLLTKGLFAEAGDAAAAVSPLSSPGSEHRREPMNIYNLVAIIRDQIKHLQLAVDRSTELSRQRVASLELGAVADKDKDACMEEILKLKSLLSTKREQIATLRTVLKANKQVGRVVSLLLLLLFTSRRSPRLFRLHSAVCRECIEIYNKRSCSREIIPPPPT
;
A
#
# COMPACT_ATOMS: atom_id res chain seq x y z
N MET A 1 121.39 -54.49 96.27
CA MET A 1 122.38 -53.46 96.67
C MET A 1 121.72 -52.64 97.77
N SER A 2 122.15 -52.70 99.03
CA SER A 2 123.27 -53.49 99.58
C SER A 2 122.91 -54.05 100.95
N ILE A 3 123.56 -55.15 101.34
CA ILE A 3 123.49 -55.74 102.67
C ILE A 3 124.83 -55.49 103.35
N GLU A 4 124.81 -55.05 104.60
CA GLU A 4 125.88 -55.32 105.56
C GLU A 4 125.24 -55.92 106.82
N GLU A 5 125.85 -56.99 107.33
CA GLU A 5 125.28 -57.83 108.39
C GLU A 5 125.77 -57.41 109.79
N GLN A 6 124.89 -57.50 110.80
CA GLN A 6 125.33 -57.51 112.19
C GLN A 6 125.60 -58.95 112.65
N GLY A 7 126.88 -59.31 112.74
CA GLY A 7 127.30 -60.61 113.27
C GLY A 7 127.17 -60.69 114.80
N TYR A 8 126.59 -61.80 115.29
CA TYR A 8 126.69 -62.23 116.70
C TYR A 8 127.76 -63.33 116.86
N PRO A 9 128.36 -63.52 118.05
CA PRO A 9 129.65 -64.22 118.17
C PRO A 9 129.55 -65.69 118.62
N GLY A 10 130.55 -66.50 118.21
CA GLY A 10 131.21 -67.44 119.14
C GLY A 10 131.28 -68.93 118.78
N ALA A 11 132.49 -69.49 118.93
CA ALA A 11 132.76 -70.88 119.35
C ALA A 11 132.36 -72.07 118.44
N MET A 12 132.91 -72.10 117.22
CA MET A 12 133.75 -73.20 116.69
C MET A 12 133.58 -74.63 117.29
N ARG A 13 133.16 -75.62 116.47
CA ARG A 13 133.72 -77.00 116.47
C ARG A 13 133.35 -77.84 115.24
N SER A 14 134.14 -78.90 115.02
CA SER A 14 133.97 -80.02 114.06
C SER A 14 133.83 -79.71 112.55
N LEU A 15 134.99 -79.65 111.87
CA LEU A 15 135.10 -79.58 110.41
C LEU A 15 134.81 -80.95 109.75
N LYS A 16 133.53 -81.25 109.45
CA LYS A 16 133.18 -82.42 108.62
C LYS A 16 131.90 -82.27 107.75
N ALA A 17 130.99 -81.37 108.09
CA ALA A 17 129.69 -81.20 107.41
C ALA A 17 129.70 -80.25 106.19
N ALA A 18 130.84 -79.65 105.82
CA ALA A 18 130.90 -78.63 104.76
C ALA A 18 130.33 -79.09 103.38
N PRO A 19 130.58 -80.33 102.89
CA PRO A 19 130.00 -80.80 101.62
C PRO A 19 128.49 -81.06 101.69
N GLU A 20 127.93 -81.23 102.89
CA GLU A 20 126.51 -81.54 103.11
C GLU A 20 125.70 -80.27 103.26
N TRP A 21 126.23 -79.26 103.97
CA TRP A 21 125.65 -77.92 104.00
C TRP A 21 125.54 -77.30 102.60
N VAL A 22 126.61 -77.37 101.78
CA VAL A 22 126.57 -76.86 100.39
C VAL A 22 125.49 -77.57 99.56
N ARG A 23 125.30 -78.88 99.73
CA ARG A 23 124.22 -79.61 99.03
C ARG A 23 122.83 -79.21 99.52
N ALA A 24 122.62 -79.11 100.83
CA ALA A 24 121.34 -78.67 101.40
C ALA A 24 120.97 -77.24 100.97
N GLU A 25 121.95 -76.34 100.86
CA GLU A 25 121.74 -74.97 100.40
C GLU A 25 121.50 -74.91 98.88
N ILE A 26 122.19 -75.73 98.07
CA ILE A 26 121.86 -75.92 96.65
C ILE A 26 120.42 -76.43 96.48
N GLU A 27 119.97 -77.38 97.29
CA GLU A 27 118.58 -77.85 97.27
C GLU A 27 117.58 -76.78 97.74
N ARG A 28 117.95 -75.94 98.72
CA ARG A 28 117.13 -74.81 99.17
C ARG A 28 116.95 -73.78 98.04
N LEU A 29 118.05 -73.34 97.45
CA LEU A 29 118.07 -72.40 96.32
C LEU A 29 117.41 -73.00 95.07
N SER A 30 117.53 -74.31 94.83
CA SER A 30 116.85 -74.98 93.71
C SER A 30 115.33 -75.03 93.89
N ARG A 31 114.84 -75.21 95.13
CA ARG A 31 113.41 -75.10 95.45
C ARG A 31 112.92 -73.66 95.32
N GLU A 32 113.64 -72.70 95.90
CA GLU A 32 113.32 -71.26 95.79
C GLU A 32 113.31 -70.76 94.33
N LEU A 33 114.25 -71.25 93.49
CA LEU A 33 114.26 -71.00 92.05
C LEU A 33 113.14 -71.72 91.30
N SER A 34 112.79 -72.94 91.71
CA SER A 34 111.61 -73.67 91.21
C SER A 34 110.34 -72.89 91.46
N ASP A 35 110.17 -72.42 92.70
CA ASP A 35 108.90 -71.87 93.17
C ASP A 35 108.71 -70.44 92.65
N THR A 36 109.77 -69.62 92.67
CA THR A 36 109.74 -68.31 91.97
C THR A 36 109.64 -68.43 90.45
N THR A 37 110.04 -69.55 89.84
CA THR A 37 109.78 -69.84 88.41
C THR A 37 108.32 -70.24 88.18
N LYS A 38 107.72 -71.05 89.06
CA LYS A 38 106.27 -71.37 89.00
C LYS A 38 105.42 -70.10 89.17
N GLU A 39 105.74 -69.25 90.14
CA GLU A 39 105.06 -67.97 90.36
C GLU A 39 105.16 -67.05 89.13
N LYS A 40 106.32 -67.00 88.46
CA LYS A 40 106.50 -66.24 87.20
C LYS A 40 105.69 -66.84 86.04
N ILE A 41 105.63 -68.16 85.94
CA ILE A 41 104.80 -68.85 84.92
C ILE A 41 103.33 -68.56 85.19
N GLN A 42 102.85 -68.77 86.41
CA GLN A 42 101.46 -68.54 86.81
C GLN A 42 101.06 -67.05 86.67
N ALA A 43 101.96 -66.11 86.97
CA ALA A 43 101.74 -64.69 86.72
C ALA A 43 101.70 -64.34 85.22
N ALA A 44 102.47 -65.05 84.38
CA ALA A 44 102.40 -64.91 82.93
C ALA A 44 101.13 -65.57 82.34
N GLU A 45 100.66 -66.68 82.89
CA GLU A 45 99.39 -67.33 82.54
C GLU A 45 98.19 -66.43 82.89
N TYR A 46 98.13 -65.87 84.10
CA TYR A 46 97.13 -64.86 84.44
C TYR A 46 97.26 -63.58 83.60
N GLY A 47 98.50 -63.16 83.31
CA GLY A 47 98.75 -62.01 82.42
C GLY A 47 98.24 -62.24 81.00
N LEU A 48 98.39 -63.45 80.47
CA LEU A 48 97.87 -63.85 79.16
C LEU A 48 96.33 -63.90 79.18
N ALA A 49 95.72 -64.55 80.18
CA ALA A 49 94.27 -64.61 80.31
C ALA A 49 93.62 -63.22 80.39
N VAL A 50 94.23 -62.28 81.16
CA VAL A 50 93.76 -60.89 81.24
C VAL A 50 93.95 -60.13 79.91
N LEU A 51 94.97 -60.46 79.10
CA LEU A 51 95.14 -59.90 77.76
C LEU A 51 94.12 -60.47 76.76
N GLU A 52 93.80 -61.75 76.85
CA GLU A 52 92.76 -62.42 76.05
C GLU A 52 91.36 -61.87 76.38
N GLU A 53 91.00 -61.78 77.68
CA GLU A 53 89.75 -61.13 78.12
C GLU A 53 89.69 -59.67 77.65
N LYS A 54 90.77 -58.89 77.82
CA LYS A 54 90.85 -57.51 77.34
C LYS A 54 90.64 -57.40 75.84
N GLN A 55 91.22 -58.31 75.05
CA GLN A 55 91.06 -58.30 73.60
C GLN A 55 89.65 -58.73 73.17
N GLN A 56 89.03 -59.68 73.88
CA GLN A 56 87.65 -60.09 73.64
C GLN A 56 86.64 -58.98 74.02
N LEU A 57 86.83 -58.31 75.16
CA LEU A 57 86.05 -57.12 75.53
C LEU A 57 86.24 -55.97 74.53
N LYS A 58 87.46 -55.78 73.99
CA LYS A 58 87.68 -54.78 72.95
C LYS A 58 86.95 -55.14 71.66
N GLN A 59 87.00 -56.39 71.21
CA GLN A 59 86.24 -56.81 70.02
C GLN A 59 84.73 -56.57 70.22
N GLN A 60 84.18 -56.94 71.38
CA GLN A 60 82.78 -56.67 71.72
C GLN A 60 82.43 -55.17 71.77
N TYR A 61 83.37 -54.32 72.17
CA TYR A 61 83.18 -52.86 72.14
C TYR A 61 83.22 -52.31 70.71
N ASP A 62 84.23 -52.72 69.93
CA ASP A 62 84.38 -52.32 68.52
C ASP A 62 83.17 -52.78 67.68
N ASP A 63 82.68 -54.01 67.90
CA ASP A 63 81.46 -54.56 67.29
C ASP A 63 80.20 -53.76 67.68
N LEU A 64 80.04 -53.45 68.98
CA LEU A 64 78.89 -52.69 69.50
C LEU A 64 78.91 -51.22 69.04
N GLU A 65 80.09 -50.63 68.82
CA GLU A 65 80.22 -49.28 68.26
C GLU A 65 79.79 -49.27 66.77
N ILE A 66 80.11 -50.32 66.01
CA ILE A 66 79.60 -50.51 64.63
C ILE A 66 78.07 -50.69 64.62
N GLU A 67 77.51 -51.52 65.51
CA GLU A 67 76.05 -51.66 65.63
C GLU A 67 75.38 -50.33 66.03
N TYR A 68 75.97 -49.58 66.94
CA TYR A 68 75.47 -48.25 67.34
C TYR A 68 75.49 -47.25 66.18
N GLU A 69 76.57 -47.18 65.39
CA GLU A 69 76.63 -46.33 64.21
C GLU A 69 75.61 -46.75 63.13
N ALA A 70 75.43 -48.06 62.91
CA ALA A 70 74.44 -48.58 61.97
C ALA A 70 73.00 -48.20 62.38
N VAL A 71 72.60 -48.47 63.63
CA VAL A 71 71.26 -48.12 64.15
C VAL A 71 71.05 -46.60 64.15
N ARG A 72 72.10 -45.81 64.38
CA ARG A 72 72.04 -44.34 64.27
C ARG A 72 71.79 -43.88 62.83
N GLN A 73 72.47 -44.49 61.85
CA GLN A 73 72.25 -44.19 60.43
C GLN A 73 70.85 -44.60 59.97
N GLU A 74 70.35 -45.77 60.39
CA GLU A 74 68.96 -46.21 60.12
C GLU A 74 67.93 -45.24 60.73
N LEU A 75 68.16 -44.79 61.97
CA LEU A 75 67.31 -43.82 62.65
C LEU A 75 67.26 -42.47 61.93
N ASP A 76 68.39 -41.99 61.41
CA ASP A 76 68.44 -40.72 60.67
C ASP A 76 67.80 -40.84 59.27
N GLN A 77 67.99 -41.98 58.57
CA GLN A 77 67.24 -42.30 57.35
C GLN A 77 65.72 -42.37 57.60
N LEU A 78 65.29 -42.98 58.71
CA LEU A 78 63.88 -43.10 59.07
C LEU A 78 63.25 -41.74 59.40
N LYS A 79 63.99 -40.84 60.07
CA LYS A 79 63.56 -39.44 60.28
C LYS A 79 63.37 -38.71 58.96
N GLU A 80 64.30 -38.86 58.01
CA GLU A 80 64.18 -38.19 56.71
C GLU A 80 62.97 -38.75 55.93
N ALA A 81 62.84 -40.07 55.82
CA ALA A 81 61.72 -40.72 55.16
C ALA A 81 60.36 -40.31 55.76
N PHE A 82 60.27 -40.22 57.10
CA PHE A 82 59.09 -39.73 57.79
C PHE A 82 58.81 -38.24 57.49
N GLY A 83 59.85 -37.39 57.51
CA GLY A 83 59.73 -35.96 57.17
C GLY A 83 59.29 -35.72 55.72
N GLN A 84 59.84 -36.48 54.78
CA GLN A 84 59.43 -36.47 53.37
C GLN A 84 57.96 -36.94 53.23
N ALA A 85 57.59 -38.06 53.86
CA ALA A 85 56.23 -38.60 53.82
C ALA A 85 55.20 -37.62 54.41
N TYR A 86 55.51 -37.00 55.55
CA TYR A 86 54.66 -35.98 56.18
C TYR A 86 54.52 -34.72 55.32
N SER A 87 55.63 -34.24 54.73
CA SER A 87 55.60 -33.10 53.80
C SER A 87 54.74 -33.39 52.56
N ASN A 88 54.89 -34.58 51.99
CA ASN A 88 54.14 -35.00 50.80
C ASN A 88 52.65 -35.20 51.12
N HIS A 89 52.31 -35.82 52.25
CA HIS A 89 50.91 -35.96 52.68
C HIS A 89 50.24 -34.60 52.89
N ARG A 90 50.93 -33.65 53.54
CA ARG A 90 50.44 -32.27 53.72
C ARG A 90 50.22 -31.54 52.39
N LYS A 91 51.12 -31.71 51.40
CA LYS A 91 50.95 -31.13 50.05
C LYS A 91 49.74 -31.73 49.35
N VAL A 92 49.66 -33.06 49.27
CA VAL A 92 48.55 -33.77 48.60
C VAL A 92 47.19 -33.46 49.26
N ALA A 93 47.14 -33.22 50.57
CA ALA A 93 45.95 -32.72 51.25
C ALA A 93 45.55 -31.31 50.76
N ALA A 94 46.48 -30.34 50.79
CA ALA A 94 46.22 -28.97 50.34
C ALA A 94 45.89 -28.87 48.83
N ASP A 95 46.57 -29.66 47.99
CA ASP A 95 46.28 -29.79 46.55
C ASP A 95 44.89 -30.43 46.33
N GLY A 96 44.46 -31.30 47.26
CA GLY A 96 43.12 -31.89 47.29
C GLY A 96 42.05 -30.86 47.64
N GLU A 97 42.25 -30.12 48.73
CA GLU A 97 41.38 -29.03 49.23
C GLU A 97 41.20 -27.94 48.15
N SER A 98 42.30 -27.43 47.58
CA SER A 98 42.26 -26.40 46.53
C SER A 98 41.57 -26.87 45.24
N ARG A 99 41.72 -28.15 44.88
CA ARG A 99 41.00 -28.74 43.74
C ARG A 99 39.51 -28.93 44.03
N GLU A 100 39.12 -29.22 45.27
CA GLU A 100 37.72 -29.30 45.68
C GLU A 100 37.06 -27.90 45.70
N GLU A 101 37.74 -26.90 46.27
CA GLU A 101 37.31 -25.49 46.23
C GLU A 101 37.11 -25.00 44.78
N CYS A 102 38.06 -25.30 43.88
CA CYS A 102 37.96 -24.95 42.46
C CYS A 102 36.74 -25.61 41.78
N LEU A 103 36.45 -26.88 42.06
CA LEU A 103 35.28 -27.59 41.52
C LEU A 103 33.96 -27.05 42.09
N ILE A 104 33.93 -26.68 43.37
CA ILE A 104 32.76 -26.03 44.01
C ILE A 104 32.51 -24.67 43.36
N GLN A 105 33.55 -23.87 43.15
CA GLN A 105 33.43 -22.57 42.51
C GLN A 105 33.01 -22.68 41.03
N GLU A 106 33.55 -23.64 40.28
CA GLU A 106 33.13 -23.92 38.90
C GLU A 106 31.64 -24.35 38.85
N SER A 107 31.18 -25.14 39.82
CA SER A 107 29.78 -25.53 39.95
C SER A 107 28.88 -24.32 40.24
N ALA A 108 29.24 -23.48 41.21
CA ALA A 108 28.47 -22.28 41.57
C ALA A 108 28.40 -21.26 40.41
N CYS A 109 29.49 -21.07 39.66
CA CYS A 109 29.49 -20.21 38.47
C CYS A 109 28.59 -20.77 37.35
N LYS A 110 28.54 -22.09 37.15
CA LYS A 110 27.62 -22.73 36.19
C LYS A 110 26.16 -22.62 36.64
N GLU A 111 25.89 -22.82 37.93
CA GLU A 111 24.56 -22.69 38.52
C GLU A 111 24.01 -21.27 38.32
N ALA A 112 24.76 -20.25 38.74
CA ALA A 112 24.38 -18.84 38.55
C ALA A 112 24.18 -18.46 37.07
N TYR A 113 25.01 -19.00 36.15
CA TYR A 113 24.84 -18.79 34.71
C TYR A 113 23.52 -19.39 34.19
N TYR A 114 23.18 -20.61 34.60
CA TYR A 114 21.93 -21.24 34.17
C TYR A 114 20.70 -20.59 34.83
N GLU A 115 20.79 -20.15 36.09
CA GLU A 115 19.74 -19.34 36.72
C GLU A 115 19.49 -18.04 35.97
N GLN A 116 20.54 -17.28 35.67
CA GLN A 116 20.44 -16.05 34.86
C GLN A 116 19.81 -16.35 33.50
N ARG A 117 20.28 -17.37 32.78
CA ARG A 117 19.75 -17.67 31.44
C ARG A 117 18.30 -18.17 31.47
N VAL A 118 17.87 -18.85 32.54
CA VAL A 118 16.46 -19.19 32.77
C VAL A 118 15.62 -17.94 33.04
N LEU A 119 16.11 -16.98 33.83
CA LEU A 119 15.41 -15.72 34.08
C LEU A 119 15.27 -14.87 32.81
N GLU A 120 16.32 -14.79 31.98
CA GLU A 120 16.29 -14.15 30.66
C GLU A 120 15.23 -14.80 29.74
N LEU A 121 15.27 -16.13 29.58
CA LEU A 121 14.28 -16.84 28.77
C LEU A 121 12.84 -16.66 29.32
N GLN A 122 12.67 -16.50 30.64
CA GLN A 122 11.38 -16.19 31.26
C GLN A 122 10.94 -14.72 31.07
N THR A 123 11.85 -13.75 30.87
CA THR A 123 11.48 -12.38 30.47
C THR A 123 11.15 -12.32 28.98
N GLU A 124 12.00 -12.91 28.12
CA GLU A 124 11.79 -13.05 26.67
C GLU A 124 10.41 -13.69 26.38
N LEU A 125 10.08 -14.81 27.03
CA LEU A 125 8.79 -15.51 26.86
C LEU A 125 7.57 -14.67 27.30
N ARG A 126 7.70 -13.85 28.36
CA ARG A 126 6.63 -12.94 28.79
C ARG A 126 6.46 -11.77 27.81
N GLN A 127 7.56 -11.21 27.33
CA GLN A 127 7.53 -10.13 26.33
C GLN A 127 6.92 -10.63 25.01
N ALA A 128 7.31 -11.80 24.52
CA ALA A 128 6.74 -12.42 23.32
C ALA A 128 5.22 -12.68 23.46
N ARG A 129 4.76 -13.15 24.63
CA ARG A 129 3.32 -13.31 24.92
C ARG A 129 2.57 -11.98 24.90
N ASN A 130 3.12 -10.93 25.51
CA ASN A 130 2.49 -9.61 25.50
C ASN A 130 2.40 -9.02 24.08
N ILE A 131 3.46 -9.18 23.27
CA ILE A 131 3.46 -8.79 21.85
C ILE A 131 2.38 -9.56 21.09
N LEU A 132 2.31 -10.89 21.26
CA LEU A 132 1.30 -11.73 20.62
C LEU A 132 -0.13 -11.27 20.96
N THR A 133 -0.45 -11.03 22.23
CA THR A 133 -1.78 -10.54 22.65
C THR A 133 -2.10 -9.18 22.03
N ASN A 134 -1.15 -8.24 22.03
CA ASN A 134 -1.35 -6.93 21.42
C ASN A 134 -1.60 -7.05 19.91
N THR A 135 -0.78 -7.83 19.19
CA THR A 135 -0.95 -8.10 17.77
C THR A 135 -2.26 -8.82 17.48
N GLN A 136 -2.74 -9.72 18.35
CA GLN A 136 -4.05 -10.34 18.22
C GLN A 136 -5.17 -9.29 18.32
N SER A 137 -5.16 -8.43 19.35
CA SER A 137 -6.19 -7.37 19.50
C SER A 137 -6.21 -6.37 18.34
N GLU A 138 -5.05 -6.07 17.74
CA GLU A 138 -4.96 -5.22 16.56
C GLU A 138 -5.50 -5.93 15.30
N ASN A 139 -5.25 -7.23 15.14
CA ASN A 139 -5.88 -8.00 14.06
C ASN A 139 -7.41 -8.09 14.23
N GLU A 140 -7.92 -8.25 15.45
CA GLU A 140 -9.35 -8.22 15.74
C GLU A 140 -9.96 -6.85 15.37
N ARG A 141 -9.31 -5.74 15.74
CA ARG A 141 -9.71 -4.37 15.37
C ARG A 141 -9.64 -4.09 13.87
N LEU A 142 -8.62 -4.60 13.18
CA LEU A 142 -8.50 -4.48 11.72
C LEU A 142 -9.56 -5.33 10.99
N ASN A 143 -9.93 -6.49 11.55
CA ASN A 143 -11.01 -7.32 11.02
C ASN A 143 -12.39 -6.66 11.14
N THR A 144 -12.71 -5.96 12.24
CA THR A 144 -13.99 -5.22 12.34
C THR A 144 -14.06 -4.08 11.31
N ILE A 145 -13.01 -3.27 11.18
CA ILE A 145 -12.95 -2.21 10.16
C ILE A 145 -13.05 -2.80 8.75
N THR A 146 -12.42 -3.95 8.50
CA THR A 146 -12.51 -4.65 7.20
C THR A 146 -13.91 -5.24 6.95
N GLN A 147 -14.68 -5.53 8.00
CA GLN A 147 -16.10 -5.92 7.90
C GLN A 147 -16.98 -4.70 7.60
N GLU A 148 -16.86 -3.63 8.39
CA GLU A 148 -17.57 -2.36 8.20
C GLU A 148 -17.38 -1.79 6.79
N MET A 149 -16.14 -1.80 6.27
CA MET A 149 -15.84 -1.35 4.90
C MET A 149 -16.47 -2.24 3.82
N ARG A 150 -16.60 -3.55 4.06
CA ARG A 150 -17.30 -4.46 3.13
C ARG A 150 -18.82 -4.25 3.15
N GLU A 151 -19.41 -4.01 4.32
CA GLU A 151 -20.83 -3.69 4.46
C GLU A 151 -21.18 -2.33 3.84
N ASN A 152 -20.36 -1.31 4.09
CA ASN A 152 -20.46 0.00 3.42
C ASN A 152 -20.35 -0.13 1.89
N SER A 153 -19.40 -0.92 1.39
CA SER A 153 -19.27 -1.19 -0.06
C SER A 153 -20.54 -1.85 -0.62
N GLN A 154 -21.08 -2.87 0.05
CA GLN A 154 -22.33 -3.52 -0.38
C GLN A 154 -23.51 -2.55 -0.40
N MET A 155 -23.62 -1.66 0.59
CA MET A 155 -24.68 -0.64 0.62
C MET A 155 -24.56 0.38 -0.52
N VAL A 156 -23.34 0.83 -0.84
CA VAL A 156 -23.09 1.72 -1.99
C VAL A 156 -23.36 1.01 -3.32
N GLU A 157 -23.05 -0.29 -3.44
CA GLU A 157 -23.39 -1.07 -4.63
C GLU A 157 -24.91 -1.25 -4.80
N LEU A 158 -25.65 -1.48 -3.71
CA LEU A 158 -27.12 -1.53 -3.74
C LEU A 158 -27.71 -0.18 -4.18
N GLN A 159 -27.24 0.94 -3.62
CA GLN A 159 -27.66 2.29 -4.03
C GLN A 159 -27.34 2.58 -5.50
N ARG A 160 -26.14 2.22 -5.97
CA ARG A 160 -25.71 2.33 -7.38
C ARG A 160 -26.61 1.51 -8.31
N ASN A 161 -27.05 0.33 -7.87
CA ASN A 161 -27.93 -0.53 -8.65
C ASN A 161 -29.36 0.03 -8.71
N GLN A 162 -29.90 0.50 -7.58
CA GLN A 162 -31.20 1.19 -7.55
C GLN A 162 -31.23 2.41 -8.49
N LEU A 163 -30.23 3.30 -8.39
CA LEU A 163 -30.14 4.48 -9.27
C LEU A 163 -30.00 4.11 -10.76
N ARG A 164 -29.37 2.96 -11.07
CA ARG A 164 -29.33 2.43 -12.45
C ARG A 164 -30.68 1.94 -12.95
N ASP A 165 -31.53 1.42 -12.07
CA ASP A 165 -32.88 0.97 -12.40
C ASP A 165 -33.85 2.14 -12.49
N ASP A 166 -33.74 3.13 -11.59
CA ASP A 166 -34.46 4.41 -11.68
C ASP A 166 -34.17 5.11 -13.02
N ILE A 167 -32.89 5.17 -13.44
CA ILE A 167 -32.48 5.74 -14.74
C ILE A 167 -33.07 4.96 -15.93
N LYS A 168 -33.23 3.63 -15.84
CA LYS A 168 -33.92 2.86 -16.89
C LYS A 168 -35.41 3.22 -16.95
N GLU A 169 -36.05 3.36 -15.79
CA GLU A 169 -37.47 3.71 -15.72
C GLU A 169 -37.73 5.13 -16.27
N TYR A 170 -36.91 6.12 -15.89
CA TYR A 170 -36.99 7.46 -16.46
C TYR A 170 -36.80 7.44 -17.99
N LYS A 171 -35.83 6.70 -18.52
CA LYS A 171 -35.63 6.57 -19.97
C LYS A 171 -36.80 5.88 -20.68
N PHE A 172 -37.45 4.91 -20.03
CA PHE A 172 -38.64 4.26 -20.59
C PHE A 172 -39.86 5.20 -20.60
N ARG A 173 -40.07 5.98 -19.53
CA ARG A 173 -41.11 7.02 -19.45
C ARG A 173 -40.88 8.12 -20.49
N ASP A 174 -39.63 8.59 -20.62
CA ASP A 174 -39.21 9.62 -21.57
C ASP A 174 -39.42 9.18 -23.03
N ALA A 175 -38.92 7.99 -23.40
CA ALA A 175 -39.14 7.43 -24.73
C ALA A 175 -40.63 7.21 -25.05
N ARG A 176 -41.44 6.86 -24.04
CA ARG A 176 -42.90 6.76 -24.22
C ARG A 176 -43.55 8.13 -24.42
N LEU A 177 -43.21 9.13 -23.61
CA LEU A 177 -43.74 10.49 -23.79
C LEU A 177 -43.36 11.05 -25.16
N LEU A 178 -42.14 10.80 -25.63
CA LEU A 178 -41.71 11.20 -26.98
C LEU A 178 -42.51 10.50 -28.09
N GLN A 179 -42.86 9.22 -27.92
CA GLN A 179 -43.81 8.53 -28.80
C GLN A 179 -45.19 9.18 -28.74
N ASP A 180 -45.76 9.35 -27.54
CA ASP A 180 -47.09 9.95 -27.34
C ASP A 180 -47.13 11.39 -27.95
N TYR A 181 -46.04 12.16 -27.89
CA TYR A 181 -45.89 13.45 -28.59
C TYR A 181 -45.83 13.32 -30.11
N THR A 182 -45.08 12.35 -30.65
CA THR A 182 -44.95 12.13 -32.10
C THR A 182 -46.30 11.75 -32.71
N GLU A 183 -47.07 10.89 -32.04
CA GLU A 183 -48.44 10.52 -32.44
C GLU A 183 -49.37 11.75 -32.47
N LEU A 184 -49.29 12.63 -31.47
CA LEU A 184 -50.04 13.89 -31.43
C LEU A 184 -49.61 14.90 -32.51
N GLU A 185 -48.32 14.97 -32.87
CA GLU A 185 -47.84 15.79 -33.98
C GLU A 185 -48.35 15.28 -35.33
N GLU A 186 -48.34 13.95 -35.55
CA GLU A 186 -48.91 13.34 -36.76
C GLU A 186 -50.43 13.56 -36.89
N GLU A 187 -51.18 13.46 -35.78
CA GLU A 187 -52.61 13.82 -35.75
C GLU A 187 -52.83 15.31 -36.05
N ASN A 188 -52.04 16.21 -35.44
CA ASN A 188 -52.18 17.65 -35.63
C ASN A 188 -51.91 18.06 -37.10
N ILE A 189 -50.82 17.55 -37.67
CA ILE A 189 -50.46 17.75 -39.09
C ILE A 189 -51.56 17.22 -40.02
N SER A 190 -52.20 16.09 -39.66
CA SER A 190 -53.28 15.49 -40.45
C SER A 190 -54.56 16.32 -40.39
N LEU A 191 -54.93 16.81 -39.21
CA LEU A 191 -56.07 17.70 -39.01
C LEU A 191 -55.88 19.05 -39.72
N GLN A 192 -54.68 19.66 -39.63
CA GLN A 192 -54.38 20.91 -40.33
C GLN A 192 -54.52 20.74 -41.85
N LYS A 193 -53.94 19.68 -42.44
CA LYS A 193 -54.09 19.35 -43.86
C LYS A 193 -55.57 19.19 -44.26
N GLN A 194 -56.39 18.55 -43.42
CA GLN A 194 -57.81 18.39 -43.68
C GLN A 194 -58.57 19.73 -43.65
N VAL A 195 -58.27 20.60 -42.69
CA VAL A 195 -58.89 21.94 -42.59
C VAL A 195 -58.48 22.84 -43.75
N GLU A 196 -57.20 22.84 -44.13
CA GLU A 196 -56.71 23.58 -45.30
C GLU A 196 -57.35 23.08 -46.61
N PHE A 197 -57.43 21.75 -46.79
CA PHE A 197 -58.05 21.15 -47.97
C PHE A 197 -59.55 21.46 -48.08
N GLU A 198 -60.32 21.29 -47.00
CA GLU A 198 -61.75 21.64 -47.00
C GLU A 198 -61.96 23.15 -47.16
N GLY A 199 -61.10 24.00 -46.58
CA GLY A 199 -61.11 25.44 -46.79
C GLY A 199 -60.94 25.83 -48.26
N LEU A 200 -59.90 25.32 -48.92
CA LEU A 200 -59.67 25.53 -50.36
C LEU A 200 -60.83 24.96 -51.20
N LYS A 201 -61.36 23.80 -50.84
CA LYS A 201 -62.51 23.16 -51.49
C LYS A 201 -63.83 23.94 -51.28
N HIS A 202 -63.95 24.76 -50.23
CA HIS A 202 -65.05 25.71 -50.05
C HIS A 202 -64.84 26.98 -50.87
N GLU A 203 -63.62 27.52 -50.91
CA GLU A 203 -63.28 28.71 -51.71
C GLU A 203 -63.41 28.46 -53.22
N ILE A 204 -62.99 27.29 -53.71
CA ILE A 204 -63.19 26.89 -55.12
C ILE A 204 -64.68 26.92 -55.49
N ARG A 205 -65.55 26.31 -54.67
CA ARG A 205 -67.01 26.32 -54.92
C ARG A 205 -67.59 27.74 -54.95
N ARG A 206 -67.15 28.61 -54.04
CA ARG A 206 -67.57 30.03 -54.02
C ARG A 206 -67.17 30.74 -55.31
N LEU A 207 -65.94 30.54 -55.79
CA LEU A 207 -65.46 31.11 -57.05
C LEU A 207 -66.15 30.49 -58.28
N GLU A 208 -66.53 29.21 -58.25
CA GLU A 208 -67.34 28.56 -59.27
C GLU A 208 -68.77 29.14 -59.32
N GLU A 209 -69.38 29.43 -58.17
CA GLU A 209 -70.69 30.08 -58.04
C GLU A 209 -70.66 31.54 -58.53
N ASP A 210 -69.66 32.33 -58.10
CA ASP A 210 -69.43 33.70 -58.58
C ASP A 210 -69.20 33.72 -60.11
N THR A 211 -68.46 32.76 -60.65
CA THR A 211 -68.21 32.62 -62.10
C THR A 211 -69.49 32.27 -62.87
N GLN A 212 -70.34 31.38 -62.34
CA GLN A 212 -71.64 31.06 -62.93
C GLN A 212 -72.58 32.27 -62.94
N PHE A 213 -72.61 33.05 -61.86
CA PHE A 213 -73.42 34.27 -61.78
C PHE A 213 -72.95 35.36 -62.75
N LEU A 214 -71.62 35.55 -62.89
CA LEU A 214 -71.04 36.46 -63.88
C LEU A 214 -71.33 36.01 -65.32
N ASN A 215 -71.28 34.70 -65.60
CA ASN A 215 -71.66 34.17 -66.92
C ASN A 215 -73.14 34.39 -67.22
N SER A 216 -74.06 34.21 -66.26
CA SER A 216 -75.49 34.51 -66.46
C SER A 216 -75.72 36.00 -66.75
N GLN A 217 -75.04 36.90 -66.04
CA GLN A 217 -75.13 38.34 -66.32
C GLN A 217 -74.54 38.71 -67.69
N LEU A 218 -73.45 38.04 -68.11
CA LEU A 218 -72.87 38.21 -69.44
C LEU A 218 -73.83 37.73 -70.54
N GLU A 219 -74.49 36.59 -70.35
CA GLU A 219 -75.54 36.12 -71.26
C GLU A 219 -76.71 37.11 -71.35
N ASP A 220 -77.20 37.65 -70.23
CA ASP A 220 -78.28 38.64 -70.24
C ASP A 220 -77.84 39.96 -70.89
N ALA A 221 -76.60 40.40 -70.69
CA ALA A 221 -76.02 41.54 -71.39
C ALA A 221 -75.91 41.28 -72.91
N ILE A 222 -75.57 40.06 -73.33
CA ILE A 222 -75.57 39.66 -74.75
C ILE A 222 -77.01 39.63 -75.31
N ARG A 223 -77.97 39.05 -74.60
CA ARG A 223 -79.40 39.04 -74.97
C ARG A 223 -79.94 40.47 -75.14
N LEU A 224 -79.63 41.37 -74.21
CA LEU A 224 -80.02 42.79 -74.29
C LEU A 224 -79.32 43.52 -75.44
N LYS A 225 -78.03 43.24 -75.67
CA LYS A 225 -77.27 43.78 -76.82
C LYS A 225 -77.89 43.35 -78.16
N GLU A 226 -78.22 42.07 -78.32
CA GLU A 226 -78.90 41.57 -79.53
C GLU A 226 -80.27 42.21 -79.75
N ILE A 227 -81.03 42.49 -78.68
CA ILE A 227 -82.30 43.21 -78.75
C ILE A 227 -82.08 44.65 -79.21
N ALA A 228 -81.11 45.36 -78.62
CA ALA A 228 -80.78 46.73 -79.00
C ALA A 228 -80.25 46.84 -80.44
N GLU A 229 -79.39 45.91 -80.87
CA GLU A 229 -78.88 45.85 -82.25
C GLU A 229 -80.00 45.55 -83.27
N ARG A 230 -80.95 44.68 -82.91
CA ARG A 230 -82.14 44.39 -83.74
C ARG A 230 -83.06 45.61 -83.86
N GLN A 231 -83.39 46.26 -82.74
CA GLN A 231 -84.20 47.49 -82.71
C GLN A 231 -83.54 48.64 -83.48
N LEU A 232 -82.21 48.78 -83.39
CA LEU A 232 -81.44 49.74 -84.18
C LEU A 232 -81.52 49.43 -85.68
N GLY A 233 -81.41 48.15 -86.06
CA GLY A 233 -81.60 47.71 -87.45
C GLY A 233 -83.00 48.00 -88.00
N GLU A 234 -84.04 47.70 -87.22
CA GLU A 234 -85.45 47.99 -87.55
C GLU A 234 -85.68 49.49 -87.71
N ALA A 235 -85.14 50.33 -86.81
CA ALA A 235 -85.22 51.78 -86.91
C ALA A 235 -84.46 52.34 -88.12
N LEU A 236 -83.28 51.80 -88.45
CA LEU A 236 -82.50 52.20 -89.62
C LEU A 236 -83.22 51.86 -90.94
N GLU A 237 -83.85 50.68 -91.03
CA GLU A 237 -84.62 50.28 -92.21
C GLU A 237 -85.95 51.08 -92.32
N THR A 238 -86.54 51.46 -91.18
CA THR A 238 -87.67 52.42 -91.13
C THR A 238 -87.25 53.80 -91.66
N ILE A 239 -86.12 54.35 -91.20
CA ILE A 239 -85.58 55.62 -91.71
C ILE A 239 -85.20 55.52 -93.20
N LYS A 240 -84.75 54.36 -93.67
CA LYS A 240 -84.46 54.11 -95.08
C LYS A 240 -85.73 54.11 -95.93
N THR A 241 -86.77 53.39 -95.52
CA THR A 241 -88.07 53.39 -96.23
C THR A 241 -88.76 54.76 -96.18
N GLU A 242 -88.67 55.51 -95.07
CA GLU A 242 -89.09 56.92 -95.04
C GLU A 242 -88.31 57.81 -96.02
N ARG A 243 -87.00 57.61 -96.17
CA ARG A 243 -86.18 58.34 -97.15
C ARG A 243 -86.56 57.99 -98.59
N GLU A 244 -86.90 56.73 -98.85
CA GLU A 244 -87.37 56.24 -100.15
C GLU A 244 -88.77 56.79 -100.49
N LEU A 245 -89.70 56.81 -99.53
CA LEU A 245 -91.00 57.47 -99.65
C LEU A 245 -90.87 59.00 -99.82
N LYS A 246 -89.95 59.64 -99.10
CA LYS A 246 -89.63 61.07 -99.28
C LYS A 246 -89.00 61.34 -100.64
N ALA A 247 -88.30 60.37 -101.23
CA ALA A 247 -87.76 60.45 -102.58
C ALA A 247 -88.82 60.21 -103.66
N SER A 248 -89.80 59.32 -103.46
CA SER A 248 -90.93 59.16 -104.37
C SER A 248 -91.85 60.38 -104.35
N LEU A 249 -92.24 60.87 -103.17
CA LEU A 249 -93.02 62.10 -103.01
C LEU A 249 -92.30 63.34 -103.61
N ARG A 250 -90.97 63.40 -103.53
CA ARG A 250 -90.18 64.45 -104.23
C ARG A 250 -90.21 64.29 -105.75
N LYS A 251 -90.17 63.08 -106.30
CA LYS A 251 -90.35 62.83 -107.74
C LYS A 251 -91.77 63.21 -108.19
N GLU A 252 -92.77 62.89 -107.39
CA GLU A 252 -94.18 63.20 -107.67
C GLU A 252 -94.45 64.71 -107.61
N LEU A 253 -93.95 65.42 -106.58
CA LEU A 253 -94.01 66.87 -106.52
C LEU A 253 -93.27 67.54 -107.68
N SER A 254 -92.10 67.01 -108.07
CA SER A 254 -91.37 67.47 -109.25
C SER A 254 -92.12 67.21 -110.56
N HIS A 255 -92.95 66.16 -110.62
CA HIS A 255 -93.82 65.87 -111.76
C HIS A 255 -94.99 66.85 -111.83
N TYR A 256 -95.63 67.17 -110.69
CA TYR A 256 -96.66 68.21 -110.62
C TYR A 256 -96.12 69.60 -110.97
N MET A 257 -94.91 69.97 -110.53
CA MET A 257 -94.26 71.21 -110.96
C MET A 257 -94.00 71.22 -112.48
N SER A 258 -93.47 70.12 -113.03
CA SER A 258 -93.27 69.96 -114.49
C SER A 258 -94.55 69.97 -115.33
N ILE A 259 -95.74 69.89 -114.71
CA ILE A 259 -97.06 70.03 -115.35
C ILE A 259 -97.66 71.42 -115.11
N GLY A 260 -97.27 72.11 -114.02
CA GLY A 260 -97.74 73.45 -113.66
C GLY A 260 -96.95 74.62 -114.27
N ASP A 261 -95.76 74.37 -114.83
CA ASP A 261 -94.86 75.38 -115.40
C ASP A 261 -95.39 75.97 -116.74
N THR A 262 -96.48 76.74 -116.68
CA THR A 262 -96.92 77.58 -117.81
C THR A 262 -97.52 78.93 -117.39
N LEU A 263 -97.37 79.35 -116.13
CA LEU A 263 -97.63 80.74 -115.72
C LEU A 263 -96.74 81.19 -114.54
N CYS A 264 -96.10 82.35 -114.72
CA CYS A 264 -95.38 83.13 -113.69
C CYS A 264 -94.06 82.59 -113.09
N HIS A 265 -92.98 82.75 -113.87
CA HIS A 265 -91.75 83.42 -113.40
C HIS A 265 -92.06 84.67 -112.52
N SER A 266 -91.20 85.17 -111.61
CA SER A 266 -89.93 84.67 -111.02
C SER A 266 -89.67 85.42 -109.68
N PRO A 267 -88.48 85.93 -109.29
CA PRO A 267 -87.82 85.47 -108.07
C PRO A 267 -87.76 86.50 -106.93
N LEU A 268 -87.34 86.07 -105.72
CA LEU A 268 -86.10 86.56 -105.08
C LEU A 268 -85.78 85.87 -103.74
N SER A 269 -84.51 85.97 -103.35
CA SER A 269 -83.93 85.55 -102.07
C SER A 269 -84.16 86.57 -100.94
N ILE A 270 -84.05 86.13 -99.67
CA ILE A 270 -83.10 86.70 -98.69
C ILE A 270 -82.99 85.81 -97.45
N SER A 271 -81.84 85.86 -96.76
CA SER A 271 -81.54 85.14 -95.52
C SER A 271 -81.57 86.10 -94.32
N LEU A 272 -81.94 85.64 -93.12
CA LEU A 272 -81.30 86.11 -91.87
C LEU A 272 -81.47 85.13 -90.70
N ASP A 273 -80.58 85.26 -89.71
CA ASP A 273 -80.43 84.48 -88.49
C ASP A 273 -81.45 84.76 -87.37
N GLY A 274 -81.56 83.78 -86.47
CA GLY A 274 -81.61 84.02 -85.02
C GLY A 274 -82.97 84.09 -84.33
N LEU A 275 -83.16 83.25 -83.29
CA LEU A 275 -82.94 83.70 -81.90
C LEU A 275 -82.96 82.53 -80.89
N LYS A 276 -82.65 82.84 -79.62
CA LYS A 276 -82.45 81.92 -78.49
C LYS A 276 -82.82 82.64 -77.18
N PHE A 277 -83.15 81.86 -76.13
CA PHE A 277 -83.38 82.26 -74.72
C PHE A 277 -84.79 82.75 -74.33
N GLY A 278 -85.03 82.77 -73.01
CA GLY A 278 -86.33 82.65 -72.33
C GLY A 278 -86.69 81.17 -72.11
N GLY A 279 -86.84 80.63 -70.89
CA GLY A 279 -86.83 81.28 -69.56
C GLY A 279 -88.18 81.90 -69.17
N ASP A 280 -88.59 81.98 -67.90
CA ASP A 280 -88.02 81.42 -66.66
C ASP A 280 -89.04 81.51 -65.49
N ASP A 281 -89.06 80.51 -64.58
CA ASP A 281 -89.49 80.62 -63.15
C ASP A 281 -89.05 79.32 -62.43
N SER A 282 -88.28 79.30 -61.32
CA SER A 282 -88.58 79.66 -59.91
C SER A 282 -89.78 78.93 -59.30
N GLY A 283 -89.75 78.39 -58.08
CA GLY A 283 -88.70 78.10 -57.08
C GLY A 283 -89.20 76.94 -56.18
N LEU A 284 -88.75 76.61 -54.96
CA LEU A 284 -87.75 77.08 -53.98
C LEU A 284 -87.34 75.80 -53.18
N GLY A 285 -86.22 75.66 -52.45
CA GLY A 285 -85.02 76.47 -52.19
C GLY A 285 -83.86 75.50 -51.82
N GLY A 286 -82.60 75.93 -51.77
CA GLY A 286 -81.95 76.49 -50.56
C GLY A 286 -81.60 75.39 -49.55
N GLY A 287 -80.35 75.11 -49.15
CA GLY A 287 -79.09 75.87 -49.20
C GLY A 287 -78.47 75.87 -47.79
N GLY A 288 -77.16 75.80 -47.56
CA GLY A 288 -76.01 75.72 -48.48
C GLY A 288 -74.74 75.23 -47.77
N GLU A 289 -73.58 75.51 -48.35
CA GLU A 289 -72.21 75.16 -47.91
C GLU A 289 -71.70 76.07 -46.73
N PRO A 290 -70.43 76.05 -46.25
CA PRO A 290 -69.26 75.23 -46.61
C PRO A 290 -68.32 74.71 -45.48
N ASN A 291 -67.40 73.82 -45.89
CA ASN A 291 -65.99 73.61 -45.49
C ASN A 291 -65.42 74.18 -44.15
N ASN A 292 -64.79 73.31 -43.34
CA ASN A 292 -63.42 73.52 -42.78
C ASN A 292 -62.90 72.27 -42.01
N ASP A 293 -61.58 72.25 -41.75
CA ASP A 293 -60.79 71.09 -41.31
C ASP A 293 -60.61 70.94 -39.76
N ASP A 294 -60.20 69.72 -39.36
CA ASP A 294 -59.11 69.36 -38.41
C ASP A 294 -59.43 68.21 -37.41
N ALA A 295 -58.37 67.51 -36.94
CA ALA A 295 -58.20 66.39 -36.01
C ALA A 295 -59.41 65.85 -35.19
N LEU A 296 -59.55 64.53 -34.91
CA LEU A 296 -58.67 63.78 -33.99
C LEU A 296 -59.10 62.30 -33.78
N HIS A 297 -58.15 61.35 -33.80
CA HIS A 297 -58.23 59.92 -33.35
C HIS A 297 -59.21 58.95 -34.08
N GLY A 298 -58.94 57.63 -34.16
CA GLY A 298 -57.70 56.92 -33.81
C GLY A 298 -57.85 55.48 -33.26
N TYR A 299 -58.24 54.51 -34.09
CA TYR A 299 -58.20 53.06 -33.83
C TYR A 299 -57.95 52.35 -35.18
N GLU A 300 -56.81 51.72 -35.51
CA GLU A 300 -56.05 50.59 -34.93
C GLU A 300 -56.58 49.20 -35.33
N GLY A 301 -55.68 48.34 -35.85
CA GLY A 301 -55.91 46.90 -36.09
C GLY A 301 -55.41 46.37 -37.44
N GLY A 302 -54.10 46.03 -37.58
CA GLY A 302 -53.59 45.50 -38.85
C GLY A 302 -52.12 45.03 -38.91
N PHE A 303 -51.89 43.76 -38.55
CA PHE A 303 -50.83 42.85 -39.03
C PHE A 303 -49.33 42.96 -38.61
N ALA A 304 -48.87 41.82 -38.07
CA ALA A 304 -47.55 41.16 -38.20
C ALA A 304 -46.25 41.81 -37.69
N LYS A 305 -45.69 41.18 -36.64
CA LYS A 305 -44.27 40.80 -36.56
C LYS A 305 -44.12 39.43 -35.87
N LEU A 306 -43.06 38.69 -36.23
CA LEU A 306 -42.71 37.38 -35.67
C LEU A 306 -41.24 37.42 -35.23
N ALA A 307 -40.97 36.95 -34.00
CA ALA A 307 -39.65 36.74 -33.40
C ALA A 307 -38.75 38.01 -33.25
N ASP A 308 -37.73 38.04 -32.38
CA ASP A 308 -37.20 37.00 -31.47
C ASP A 308 -36.58 37.60 -30.18
N ALA A 309 -36.10 36.72 -29.30
CA ALA A 309 -35.14 36.91 -28.20
C ALA A 309 -35.61 37.60 -26.89
N ILE A 310 -35.56 36.82 -25.80
CA ILE A 310 -35.75 37.27 -24.41
C ILE A 310 -34.40 37.20 -23.66
N ALA A 311 -33.88 38.34 -23.19
CA ALA A 311 -32.89 38.44 -22.10
C ALA A 311 -32.70 39.89 -21.61
N GLY A 312 -32.42 40.11 -20.31
CA GLY A 312 -31.61 41.26 -19.88
C GLY A 312 -32.27 42.49 -19.23
N ASP A 313 -32.97 42.30 -18.12
CA ASP A 313 -32.91 43.08 -16.85
C ASP A 313 -33.03 44.64 -16.76
N ASN A 314 -33.99 45.04 -15.92
CA ASN A 314 -34.21 46.27 -15.12
C ASN A 314 -33.39 47.61 -15.25
N ASN A 315 -34.11 48.66 -15.69
CA ASN A 315 -34.63 49.77 -14.84
C ASN A 315 -33.78 51.05 -14.45
N HIS A 316 -34.16 52.22 -15.03
CA HIS A 316 -33.95 53.63 -14.56
C HIS A 316 -32.48 54.18 -14.51
N ARG A 317 -32.15 55.49 -14.67
CA ARG A 317 -32.90 56.77 -14.54
C ARG A 317 -32.15 57.99 -15.20
N ILE A 318 -32.89 59.03 -15.65
CA ILE A 318 -32.47 60.43 -15.97
C ILE A 318 -31.59 60.68 -17.24
N GLY A 319 -31.88 61.75 -18.01
CA GLY A 319 -31.11 62.27 -19.17
C GLY A 319 -30.40 63.62 -18.87
N PRO A 320 -30.32 64.64 -19.78
CA PRO A 320 -30.88 64.75 -21.14
C PRO A 320 -29.94 65.43 -22.21
N ALA A 321 -30.52 65.69 -23.41
CA ALA A 321 -30.23 66.80 -24.36
C ALA A 321 -29.02 66.78 -25.36
N ALA A 322 -29.36 66.57 -26.65
CA ALA A 322 -29.14 67.47 -27.81
C ALA A 322 -27.69 67.84 -28.29
N PRO A 323 -27.51 68.52 -29.46
CA PRO A 323 -27.95 68.13 -30.82
C PRO A 323 -26.89 68.38 -31.95
N GLU A 324 -27.31 68.18 -33.21
CA GLU A 324 -26.88 68.86 -34.46
C GLU A 324 -25.68 68.39 -35.34
N LYS A 325 -25.96 68.42 -36.66
CA LYS A 325 -25.14 68.81 -37.85
C LYS A 325 -23.97 67.93 -38.35
N GLY A 326 -24.01 67.67 -39.68
CA GLY A 326 -22.83 67.86 -40.53
C GLY A 326 -22.60 66.88 -41.68
N GLU A 327 -23.38 66.92 -42.77
CA GLU A 327 -22.88 66.46 -44.08
C GLU A 327 -22.03 67.55 -44.75
N PRO A 328 -20.90 67.17 -45.37
CA PRO A 328 -20.33 67.90 -46.50
C PRO A 328 -20.11 66.99 -47.72
N PHE A 329 -20.52 67.47 -48.90
CA PHE A 329 -20.37 66.74 -50.18
C PHE A 329 -18.90 66.61 -50.62
N HIS A 330 -18.55 65.50 -51.25
CA HIS A 330 -17.26 65.28 -51.90
C HIS A 330 -17.15 65.97 -53.27
N PRO A 331 -16.00 66.58 -53.61
CA PRO A 331 -15.53 66.66 -54.99
C PRO A 331 -14.82 65.35 -55.40
N ALA A 332 -14.79 65.03 -56.70
CA ALA A 332 -14.26 63.75 -57.20
C ALA A 332 -12.72 63.64 -57.16
N PRO A 333 -12.14 62.43 -57.00
CA PRO A 333 -10.70 62.20 -57.02
C PRO A 333 -10.05 62.41 -58.41
N GLY A 334 -8.73 62.57 -58.41
CA GLY A 334 -7.91 62.60 -59.62
C GLY A 334 -7.15 61.29 -59.81
N LEU A 335 -7.18 60.77 -61.04
CA LEU A 335 -6.69 59.43 -61.47
C LEU A 335 -5.24 59.06 -61.06
N VAL A 336 -4.42 60.03 -60.65
CA VAL A 336 -3.03 59.81 -60.18
C VAL A 336 -2.96 59.55 -58.67
N ASP A 337 -3.78 60.24 -57.87
CA ASP A 337 -3.99 59.88 -56.47
C ASP A 337 -4.71 58.54 -56.36
N ASP A 338 -5.64 58.24 -57.27
CA ASP A 338 -6.26 56.91 -57.34
C ASP A 338 -5.23 55.82 -57.61
N LEU A 339 -4.27 56.00 -58.53
CA LEU A 339 -3.23 54.98 -58.78
C LEU A 339 -2.23 54.80 -57.63
N LEU A 340 -1.82 55.88 -56.97
CA LEU A 340 -0.95 55.76 -55.78
C LEU A 340 -1.72 55.21 -54.59
N SER A 341 -3.01 55.55 -54.46
CA SER A 341 -3.90 55.01 -53.44
C SER A 341 -4.23 53.56 -53.71
N GLU A 342 -4.53 53.13 -54.95
CA GLU A 342 -4.76 51.73 -55.32
C GLU A 342 -3.52 50.87 -55.04
N LEU A 343 -2.30 51.37 -55.32
CA LEU A 343 -1.09 50.62 -55.00
C LEU A 343 -0.89 50.50 -53.48
N ASN A 344 -1.01 51.61 -52.74
CA ASN A 344 -0.91 51.59 -51.27
C ASN A 344 -2.05 50.79 -50.62
N ILE A 345 -3.28 50.87 -51.13
CA ILE A 345 -4.44 50.11 -50.65
C ILE A 345 -4.28 48.63 -50.99
N SER A 346 -3.77 48.27 -52.16
CA SER A 346 -3.47 46.88 -52.53
C SER A 346 -2.37 46.31 -51.64
N GLU A 347 -1.31 47.07 -51.36
CA GLU A 347 -0.22 46.65 -50.47
C GLU A 347 -0.68 46.60 -49.00
N ILE A 348 -1.49 47.56 -48.53
CA ILE A 348 -2.11 47.55 -47.20
C ILE A 348 -3.15 46.42 -47.07
N GLN A 349 -3.93 46.10 -48.11
CA GLN A 349 -4.86 44.97 -48.12
C GLN A 349 -4.09 43.64 -48.07
N LYS A 350 -3.02 43.52 -48.86
CA LYS A 350 -2.12 42.36 -48.84
C LYS A 350 -1.43 42.20 -47.49
N LEU A 351 -0.92 43.28 -46.89
CA LEU A 351 -0.33 43.29 -45.55
C LEU A 351 -1.38 42.97 -44.47
N LYS A 352 -2.62 43.47 -44.59
CA LYS A 352 -3.73 43.09 -43.71
C LYS A 352 -4.09 41.61 -43.85
N GLN A 353 -4.12 41.07 -45.06
CA GLN A 353 -4.39 39.66 -45.31
C GLN A 353 -3.27 38.75 -44.79
N GLN A 354 -2.00 39.16 -44.94
CA GLN A 354 -0.85 38.49 -44.33
C GLN A 354 -0.86 38.60 -42.81
N LEU A 355 -1.26 39.75 -42.24
CA LEU A 355 -1.41 39.92 -40.79
C LEU A 355 -2.56 39.06 -40.24
N MET A 356 -3.66 38.93 -40.98
CA MET A 356 -4.78 38.05 -40.61
C MET A 356 -4.33 36.59 -40.64
N GLN A 357 -3.71 36.12 -41.74
CA GLN A 357 -3.14 34.77 -41.84
C GLN A 357 -2.09 34.48 -40.74
N LEU A 358 -1.24 35.45 -40.39
CA LEU A 358 -0.30 35.32 -39.28
C LEU A 358 -0.99 35.32 -37.91
N SER A 359 -2.11 36.02 -37.76
CA SER A 359 -2.95 36.00 -36.55
C SER A 359 -3.69 34.67 -36.40
N ASP A 360 -4.19 34.11 -37.51
CA ASP A 360 -4.87 32.82 -37.55
C ASP A 360 -3.87 31.70 -37.18
N VAL A 361 -2.71 31.66 -37.84
CA VAL A 361 -1.62 30.70 -37.53
C VAL A 361 -1.06 30.92 -36.12
N ALA A 362 -0.99 32.17 -35.63
CA ALA A 362 -0.63 32.43 -34.23
C ALA A 362 -1.68 31.86 -33.28
N GLY A 363 -2.97 32.03 -33.56
CA GLY A 363 -4.08 31.47 -32.80
C GLY A 363 -4.07 29.93 -32.78
N GLU A 364 -3.89 29.30 -33.94
CA GLU A 364 -3.72 27.84 -34.06
C GLU A 364 -2.50 27.35 -33.24
N SER A 365 -1.37 28.05 -33.32
CA SER A 365 -0.16 27.70 -32.56
C SER A 365 -0.35 27.89 -31.05
N GLN A 366 -1.09 28.91 -30.62
CA GLN A 366 -1.39 29.19 -29.21
C GLN A 366 -2.42 28.21 -28.64
N GLY A 367 -3.40 27.78 -29.45
CA GLY A 367 -4.33 26.70 -29.09
C GLY A 367 -3.60 25.36 -28.95
N SER A 368 -2.73 25.03 -29.92
CA SER A 368 -1.87 23.85 -29.87
C SER A 368 -0.94 23.86 -28.66
N LEU A 369 -0.40 25.03 -28.30
CA LEU A 369 0.44 25.21 -27.12
C LEU A 369 -0.35 25.03 -25.81
N SER A 370 -1.61 25.47 -25.76
CA SER A 370 -2.49 25.24 -24.60
C SER A 370 -2.78 23.75 -24.42
N VAL A 371 -3.17 23.05 -25.49
CA VAL A 371 -3.41 21.59 -25.44
C VAL A 371 -2.16 20.85 -24.97
N ALA A 372 -0.99 21.18 -25.52
CA ALA A 372 0.29 20.60 -25.10
C ALA A 372 0.69 21.00 -23.66
N GLN A 373 0.17 22.10 -23.11
CA GLN A 373 0.36 22.48 -21.71
C GLN A 373 -0.56 21.68 -20.79
N ASP A 374 -1.82 21.51 -21.17
CA ASP A 374 -2.84 20.78 -20.41
C ASP A 374 -2.55 19.26 -20.37
N GLU A 375 -2.22 18.64 -21.50
CA GLU A 375 -1.75 17.25 -21.58
C GLU A 375 -0.54 17.00 -20.66
N LEU A 376 0.38 17.96 -20.62
CA LEU A 376 1.58 17.88 -19.81
C LEU A 376 1.27 18.06 -18.31
N VAL A 377 0.22 18.80 -17.94
CA VAL A 377 -0.28 18.83 -16.56
C VAL A 377 -0.86 17.46 -16.20
N THR A 378 -1.73 16.88 -17.03
CA THR A 378 -2.31 15.54 -16.80
C THR A 378 -1.23 14.47 -16.66
N PHE A 379 -0.21 14.47 -17.52
CA PHE A 379 0.91 13.54 -17.41
C PHE A 379 1.69 13.68 -16.07
N SER A 380 1.79 14.91 -15.54
CA SER A 380 2.39 15.15 -14.22
C SER A 380 1.53 14.66 -13.05
N GLU A 381 0.20 14.66 -13.20
CA GLU A 381 -0.76 14.12 -12.23
C GLU A 381 -0.77 12.58 -12.25
N GLU A 382 -0.67 11.97 -13.44
CA GLU A 382 -0.52 10.52 -13.61
C GLU A 382 0.80 10.00 -13.02
N LEU A 383 1.93 10.66 -13.32
CA LEU A 383 3.24 10.31 -12.73
C LEU A 383 3.24 10.41 -11.20
N ALA A 384 2.62 11.46 -10.65
CA ALA A 384 2.47 11.60 -9.20
C ALA A 384 1.61 10.47 -8.61
N THR A 385 0.52 10.10 -9.29
CA THR A 385 -0.37 8.99 -8.86
C THR A 385 0.35 7.65 -8.88
N LEU A 386 1.10 7.36 -9.95
CA LEU A 386 1.88 6.13 -10.10
C LEU A 386 3.03 6.05 -9.08
N TYR A 387 3.72 7.16 -8.81
CA TYR A 387 4.75 7.23 -7.76
C TYR A 387 4.17 6.92 -6.37
N ASN A 388 3.02 7.52 -6.02
CA ASN A 388 2.33 7.22 -4.76
C ASN A 388 1.91 5.75 -4.69
N HIS A 389 1.43 5.15 -5.78
CA HIS A 389 1.06 3.72 -5.82
C HIS A 389 2.27 2.81 -5.57
N VAL A 390 3.40 3.04 -6.24
CA VAL A 390 4.64 2.25 -6.02
C VAL A 390 5.16 2.40 -4.59
N CYS A 391 5.15 3.61 -4.04
CA CYS A 391 5.51 3.85 -2.63
C CYS A 391 4.58 3.10 -1.66
N MET A 392 3.27 3.12 -1.88
CA MET A 392 2.31 2.34 -1.05
C MET A 392 2.55 0.83 -1.15
N CYS A 393 2.78 0.28 -2.35
CA CYS A 393 3.11 -1.14 -2.52
C CYS A 393 4.44 -1.57 -1.87
N ASN A 394 5.36 -0.62 -1.66
CA ASN A 394 6.63 -0.83 -0.95
C ASN A 394 6.55 -0.59 0.56
N ASN A 395 5.40 -0.15 1.11
CA ASN A 395 5.23 0.36 2.48
C ASN A 395 6.12 1.58 2.81
N GLU A 396 6.36 2.46 1.85
CA GLU A 396 7.20 3.65 1.99
C GLU A 396 6.39 4.93 1.95
N THR A 397 6.66 5.86 2.87
CA THR A 397 5.98 7.17 2.89
C THR A 397 6.45 8.01 1.70
N PRO A 398 5.55 8.45 0.78
CA PRO A 398 5.92 9.25 -0.38
C PRO A 398 6.70 10.51 0.01
N ASN A 399 7.78 10.81 -0.72
CA ASN A 399 8.71 11.83 -0.30
C ASN A 399 8.07 13.23 -0.40
N ARG A 400 8.03 13.96 0.72
CA ARG A 400 7.11 15.10 0.94
C ARG A 400 7.24 16.23 -0.08
N VAL A 401 8.43 16.43 -0.63
CA VAL A 401 8.73 17.40 -1.71
C VAL A 401 7.77 17.25 -2.90
N MET A 402 7.38 16.03 -3.26
CA MET A 402 6.42 15.75 -4.34
C MET A 402 4.97 16.15 -4.01
N LEU A 403 4.60 16.19 -2.73
CA LEU A 403 3.28 16.68 -2.29
C LEU A 403 3.25 18.20 -2.10
N ASP A 404 4.37 18.80 -1.71
CA ASP A 404 4.42 20.22 -1.39
C ASP A 404 4.26 21.08 -2.68
N PHE A 405 4.79 20.66 -3.83
CA PHE A 405 4.49 21.32 -5.13
C PHE A 405 3.00 21.26 -5.52
N TYR A 406 2.28 20.18 -5.18
CA TYR A 406 0.83 20.06 -5.38
C TYR A 406 0.02 20.95 -4.42
N LYS A 407 0.66 21.51 -3.39
CA LYS A 407 0.07 22.47 -2.45
C LYS A 407 0.45 23.92 -2.73
N GLU A 408 1.66 24.22 -3.21
CA GLU A 408 2.03 25.60 -3.58
C GLU A 408 1.24 26.13 -4.79
N GLY A 409 0.65 25.25 -5.62
CA GLY A 409 -0.40 25.63 -6.58
C GLY A 409 -1.73 26.10 -5.96
N LYS A 410 -1.88 26.07 -4.62
CA LYS A 410 -3.06 26.51 -3.86
C LYS A 410 -2.69 27.41 -2.67
N GLY A 411 -2.38 28.66 -2.98
CA GLY A 411 -2.31 29.76 -2.01
C GLY A 411 -0.88 30.23 -1.75
N GLY A 412 -0.64 31.52 -1.96
CA GLY A 412 0.69 32.11 -1.82
C GLY A 412 1.07 32.50 -0.39
N ARG A 413 2.37 32.80 -0.22
CA ARG A 413 3.02 33.46 0.93
C ARG A 413 3.17 32.65 2.23
N SER A 414 4.22 31.83 2.29
CA SER A 414 5.05 31.69 3.50
C SER A 414 6.49 31.23 3.19
N SER A 415 7.37 32.17 2.82
CA SER A 415 8.81 31.90 2.69
C SER A 415 9.57 32.37 3.93
N PRO A 416 10.24 31.48 4.69
CA PRO A 416 11.21 31.87 5.71
C PRO A 416 12.59 32.13 5.05
N GLU A 417 13.09 33.36 5.14
CA GLU A 417 14.45 33.70 4.70
C GLU A 417 15.52 32.91 5.49
N GLY A 418 16.58 32.43 4.83
CA GLY A 418 17.48 31.46 5.49
C GLY A 418 18.97 31.37 5.13
N ARG A 419 19.41 31.64 3.88
CA ARG A 419 20.83 31.90 3.45
C ARG A 419 20.95 31.86 1.92
N GLY A 420 21.31 32.97 1.28
CA GLY A 420 21.45 33.06 -0.18
C GLY A 420 22.88 33.00 -0.72
N ARG A 421 23.00 33.19 -2.04
CA ARG A 421 24.17 33.81 -2.70
C ARG A 421 23.71 34.74 -3.84
N ARG A 422 24.63 35.57 -4.32
CA ARG A 422 24.34 36.78 -5.11
C ARG A 422 24.16 36.49 -6.62
N SER A 423 23.10 37.07 -7.21
CA SER A 423 23.01 38.04 -8.35
C SER A 423 24.21 38.26 -9.30
N PRO A 424 24.09 39.05 -10.42
CA PRO A 424 22.90 39.63 -11.09
C PRO A 424 22.93 39.67 -12.66
N LEU A 425 21.77 39.93 -13.31
CA LEU A 425 21.55 40.77 -14.52
C LEU A 425 20.09 41.31 -14.42
N LEU A 426 19.73 42.61 -14.45
CA LEU A 426 19.82 43.68 -15.48
C LEU A 426 19.06 43.31 -16.79
N LEU A 427 18.16 44.10 -17.40
CA LEU A 427 17.66 45.51 -17.25
C LEU A 427 16.29 45.61 -18.03
N THR A 428 15.40 46.64 -18.11
CA THR A 428 15.32 48.08 -17.75
C THR A 428 13.83 48.58 -17.75
N LYS A 429 13.48 49.66 -17.00
CA LYS A 429 12.36 50.66 -17.19
C LYS A 429 10.88 50.19 -17.25
N GLY A 430 9.89 50.90 -16.66
CA GLY A 430 9.97 51.99 -15.66
C GLY A 430 8.76 52.96 -15.61
N LEU A 431 8.51 53.54 -14.41
CA LEU A 431 7.60 54.66 -14.09
C LEU A 431 6.08 54.35 -14.22
N PHE A 432 5.15 54.92 -13.43
CA PHE A 432 5.19 56.09 -12.52
C PHE A 432 4.93 55.73 -11.04
N ALA A 433 4.97 56.75 -10.17
CA ALA A 433 4.55 56.69 -8.76
C ALA A 433 3.75 57.96 -8.40
N GLU A 434 2.88 57.85 -7.39
CA GLU A 434 2.32 58.91 -6.53
C GLU A 434 1.89 58.26 -5.20
N ALA A 435 1.65 59.04 -4.13
CA ALA A 435 1.45 58.52 -2.76
C ALA A 435 0.15 59.02 -2.10
N GLY A 436 -0.36 58.28 -1.10
CA GLY A 436 -1.54 58.64 -0.31
C GLY A 436 -1.67 57.82 0.96
N ASP A 437 -2.04 58.47 2.06
CA ASP A 437 -1.89 57.98 3.44
C ASP A 437 -2.85 56.88 3.91
N ALA A 438 -2.50 56.29 5.06
CA ALA A 438 -3.24 55.25 5.77
C ALA A 438 -4.52 55.74 6.46
N ALA A 439 -5.47 54.81 6.74
CA ALA A 439 -5.85 54.46 8.12
C ALA A 439 -6.94 53.36 8.22
N ALA A 440 -6.91 52.67 9.37
CA ALA A 440 -8.03 52.00 10.05
C ALA A 440 -8.72 50.78 9.40
N ALA A 441 -9.17 49.87 10.28
CA ALA A 441 -9.83 48.61 9.95
C ALA A 441 -11.36 48.71 10.02
N VAL A 442 -12.05 47.75 9.39
CA VAL A 442 -13.26 47.06 9.92
C VAL A 442 -13.53 45.81 9.06
N SER A 443 -13.88 44.68 9.70
CA SER A 443 -14.34 43.46 9.01
C SER A 443 -15.86 43.49 8.81
N PRO A 444 -16.39 42.87 7.74
CA PRO A 444 -17.34 41.77 8.00
C PRO A 444 -17.31 40.58 7.03
N LEU A 445 -17.98 39.53 7.49
CA LEU A 445 -18.47 38.28 6.88
C LEU A 445 -18.29 38.01 5.37
N SER A 446 -17.70 36.84 5.11
CA SER A 446 -18.16 35.76 4.22
C SER A 446 -19.31 35.99 3.22
N SER A 447 -19.04 35.66 1.95
CA SER A 447 -19.97 34.98 1.03
C SER A 447 -19.17 34.16 0.00
N PRO A 448 -19.73 33.05 -0.55
CA PRO A 448 -18.97 32.10 -1.36
C PRO A 448 -19.00 32.42 -2.87
N GLY A 449 -17.99 31.94 -3.59
CA GLY A 449 -18.03 31.83 -5.06
C GLY A 449 -17.05 32.72 -5.82
N SER A 450 -15.82 32.23 -6.00
CA SER A 450 -15.01 32.58 -7.17
C SER A 450 -14.14 31.39 -7.57
N GLU A 451 -14.23 31.00 -8.85
CA GLU A 451 -13.40 29.92 -9.38
C GLU A 451 -11.94 30.34 -9.39
N HIS A 452 -11.05 29.43 -9.00
CA HIS A 452 -9.61 29.69 -9.05
C HIS A 452 -9.16 29.63 -10.51
N ARG A 453 -9.08 30.80 -11.16
CA ARG A 453 -8.40 31.00 -12.44
C ARG A 453 -6.93 30.59 -12.28
N ARG A 454 -6.62 29.31 -12.52
CA ARG A 454 -5.27 28.77 -12.47
C ARG A 454 -4.41 29.58 -13.44
N GLU A 455 -3.32 30.17 -12.97
CA GLU A 455 -2.32 30.75 -13.86
C GLU A 455 -1.53 29.60 -14.51
N PRO A 456 -1.55 29.45 -15.85
CA PRO A 456 -0.95 28.29 -16.50
C PRO A 456 0.55 28.20 -16.25
N MET A 457 0.98 27.12 -15.61
CA MET A 457 2.35 26.94 -15.15
C MET A 457 3.30 26.81 -16.35
N ASN A 458 4.23 27.77 -16.50
CA ASN A 458 5.12 27.88 -17.67
C ASN A 458 5.72 26.51 -18.06
N ILE A 459 5.55 26.12 -19.33
CA ILE A 459 5.96 24.81 -19.88
C ILE A 459 7.38 24.41 -19.48
N TYR A 460 8.34 25.34 -19.45
CA TYR A 460 9.72 25.03 -19.05
C TYR A 460 9.83 24.53 -17.60
N ASN A 461 8.99 25.04 -16.69
CA ASN A 461 8.90 24.59 -15.31
C ASN A 461 8.21 23.22 -15.23
N LEU A 462 7.14 23.03 -16.00
CA LEU A 462 6.35 21.78 -16.01
C LEU A 462 7.16 20.60 -16.55
N VAL A 463 7.92 20.78 -17.65
CA VAL A 463 8.88 19.79 -18.17
C VAL A 463 10.06 19.57 -17.19
N ALA A 464 10.39 20.54 -16.34
CA ALA A 464 11.40 20.35 -15.28
C ALA A 464 10.86 19.47 -14.13
N ILE A 465 9.63 19.73 -13.67
CA ILE A 465 8.92 18.94 -12.65
C ILE A 465 8.79 17.48 -13.11
N ILE A 466 8.29 17.24 -14.32
CA ILE A 466 8.11 15.88 -14.88
C ILE A 466 9.43 15.12 -14.98
N ARG A 467 10.53 15.79 -15.36
CA ARG A 467 11.86 15.16 -15.36
C ARG A 467 12.39 14.83 -13.98
N ASP A 468 11.85 15.39 -12.90
CA ASP A 468 12.18 15.02 -11.53
C ASP A 468 11.24 13.93 -10.98
N GLN A 469 9.94 14.03 -11.29
CA GLN A 469 8.94 12.98 -11.06
C GLN A 469 9.41 11.62 -11.61
N ILE A 470 9.87 11.60 -12.86
CA ILE A 470 10.37 10.38 -13.52
C ILE A 470 11.56 9.78 -12.75
N LYS A 471 12.54 10.58 -12.29
CA LYS A 471 13.67 10.06 -11.50
C LYS A 471 13.22 9.44 -10.18
N HIS A 472 12.29 10.11 -9.48
CA HIS A 472 11.77 9.61 -8.20
C HIS A 472 10.95 8.34 -8.38
N LEU A 473 10.18 8.23 -9.48
CA LEU A 473 9.50 7.00 -9.87
C LEU A 473 10.50 5.89 -10.23
N GLN A 474 11.55 6.18 -10.99
CA GLN A 474 12.62 5.23 -11.33
C GLN A 474 13.21 4.59 -10.06
N LEU A 475 13.64 5.43 -9.10
CA LEU A 475 14.22 4.99 -7.83
C LEU A 475 13.24 4.17 -6.97
N ALA A 476 11.95 4.49 -6.98
CA ALA A 476 10.92 3.73 -6.25
C ALA A 476 10.64 2.37 -6.90
N VAL A 477 10.69 2.29 -8.24
CA VAL A 477 10.53 1.04 -9.01
C VAL A 477 11.76 0.14 -8.84
N ASP A 478 12.97 0.67 -9.01
CA ASP A 478 14.23 -0.07 -8.80
C ASP A 478 14.23 -0.71 -7.40
N ARG A 479 13.89 0.09 -6.38
CA ARG A 479 13.78 -0.37 -4.99
C ARG A 479 12.67 -1.41 -4.77
N SER A 480 11.55 -1.30 -5.49
CA SER A 480 10.51 -2.35 -5.50
C SER A 480 11.04 -3.67 -6.06
N THR A 481 11.83 -3.64 -7.15
CA THR A 481 12.42 -4.85 -7.73
C THR A 481 13.45 -5.50 -6.82
N GLU A 482 14.26 -4.72 -6.09
CA GLU A 482 15.23 -5.23 -5.12
C GLU A 482 14.52 -5.83 -3.90
N LEU A 483 13.45 -5.19 -3.38
CA LEU A 483 12.61 -5.78 -2.33
C LEU A 483 11.95 -7.08 -2.79
N SER A 484 11.52 -7.18 -4.06
CA SER A 484 10.99 -8.42 -4.64
C SER A 484 12.06 -9.53 -4.69
N ARG A 485 13.27 -9.21 -5.17
CA ARG A 485 14.44 -10.11 -5.18
C ARG A 485 14.81 -10.59 -3.78
N GLN A 486 14.78 -9.71 -2.78
CA GLN A 486 15.04 -10.06 -1.38
C GLN A 486 13.95 -10.95 -0.77
N ARG A 487 12.67 -10.76 -1.13
CA ARG A 487 11.58 -11.66 -0.73
C ARG A 487 11.78 -13.08 -1.29
N VAL A 488 12.20 -13.21 -2.56
CA VAL A 488 12.52 -14.51 -3.17
C VAL A 488 13.69 -15.19 -2.45
N ALA A 489 14.82 -14.48 -2.26
CA ALA A 489 15.99 -15.04 -1.55
C ALA A 489 15.66 -15.43 -0.09
N SER A 490 14.75 -14.69 0.56
CA SER A 490 14.28 -14.99 1.92
C SER A 490 13.39 -16.24 1.98
N LEU A 491 12.56 -16.48 0.95
CA LEU A 491 11.77 -17.70 0.79
C LEU A 491 12.66 -18.92 0.55
N GLU A 492 13.71 -18.78 -0.27
CA GLU A 492 14.70 -19.85 -0.50
C GLU A 492 15.47 -20.22 0.78
N LEU A 493 15.94 -19.22 1.54
CA LEU A 493 16.59 -19.42 2.83
C LEU A 493 15.67 -20.07 3.87
N GLY A 494 14.40 -19.64 3.96
CA GLY A 494 13.41 -20.26 4.83
C GLY A 494 13.14 -21.73 4.48
N ALA A 495 12.96 -22.03 3.18
CA ALA A 495 12.71 -23.37 2.67
C ALA A 495 13.92 -24.33 2.78
N VAL A 496 15.13 -23.82 3.07
CA VAL A 496 16.28 -24.63 3.50
C VAL A 496 16.24 -24.85 5.01
N ALA A 497 16.09 -23.78 5.79
CA ALA A 497 16.09 -23.85 7.26
C ALA A 497 14.98 -24.74 7.84
N ASP A 498 13.82 -24.84 7.20
CA ASP A 498 12.74 -25.75 7.63
C ASP A 498 13.03 -27.22 7.29
N LYS A 499 13.74 -27.51 6.18
CA LYS A 499 14.18 -28.90 5.88
C LYS A 499 15.18 -29.41 6.91
N ASP A 500 16.09 -28.55 7.37
CA ASP A 500 17.06 -28.89 8.41
C ASP A 500 16.37 -29.13 9.77
N LYS A 501 15.30 -28.38 10.09
CA LYS A 501 14.44 -28.66 11.26
C LYS A 501 13.71 -29.99 11.14
N ASP A 502 13.11 -30.28 9.99
CA ASP A 502 12.35 -31.52 9.77
C ASP A 502 13.27 -32.76 9.85
N ALA A 503 14.47 -32.70 9.26
CA ALA A 503 15.47 -33.75 9.39
C ALA A 503 15.91 -33.97 10.85
N CYS A 504 16.19 -32.89 11.59
CA CYS A 504 16.51 -32.94 13.02
C CYS A 504 15.36 -33.52 13.86
N MET A 505 14.11 -33.14 13.55
CA MET A 505 12.91 -33.67 14.20
C MET A 505 12.71 -35.16 13.93
N GLU A 506 12.96 -35.64 12.71
CA GLU A 506 12.91 -37.06 12.36
C GLU A 506 13.98 -37.87 13.12
N GLU A 507 15.20 -37.33 13.25
CA GLU A 507 16.28 -37.97 14.03
C GLU A 507 15.95 -38.01 15.53
N ILE A 508 15.39 -36.94 16.09
CA ILE A 508 14.88 -36.91 17.48
C ILE A 508 13.79 -37.98 17.69
N LEU A 509 12.91 -38.21 16.71
CA LEU A 509 11.88 -39.25 16.79
C LEU A 509 12.48 -40.67 16.70
N LYS A 510 13.47 -40.89 15.81
CA LYS A 510 14.23 -42.16 15.73
C LYS A 510 14.95 -42.46 17.06
N LEU A 511 15.62 -41.47 17.65
CA LEU A 511 16.31 -41.61 18.94
C LEU A 511 15.34 -41.86 20.11
N LYS A 512 14.18 -41.17 20.15
CA LYS A 512 13.12 -41.45 21.14
C LYS A 512 12.57 -42.87 21.02
N SER A 513 12.34 -43.36 19.81
CA SER A 513 11.89 -44.73 19.54
C SER A 513 12.92 -45.76 20.03
N LEU A 514 14.18 -45.61 19.62
CA LEU A 514 15.29 -46.48 20.04
C LEU A 514 15.49 -46.49 21.57
N LEU A 515 15.38 -45.33 22.21
CA LEU A 515 15.44 -45.20 23.67
C LEU A 515 14.27 -45.91 24.37
N SER A 516 13.08 -45.89 23.78
CA SER A 516 11.91 -46.65 24.27
C SER A 516 12.18 -48.15 24.22
N THR A 517 12.61 -48.69 23.07
CA THR A 517 12.99 -50.10 22.92
C THR A 517 14.11 -50.50 23.88
N LYS A 518 15.09 -49.62 24.14
CA LYS A 518 16.16 -49.89 25.11
C LYS A 518 15.66 -49.90 26.56
N ARG A 519 14.71 -49.02 26.93
CA ARG A 519 14.05 -49.04 28.25
C ARG A 519 13.24 -50.34 28.45
N GLU A 520 12.55 -50.79 27.42
CA GLU A 520 11.80 -52.05 27.43
C GLU A 520 12.73 -53.28 27.53
N GLN A 521 13.80 -53.34 26.74
CA GLN A 521 14.84 -54.38 26.86
C GLN A 521 15.41 -54.46 28.29
N ILE A 522 15.67 -53.31 28.92
CA ILE A 522 16.12 -53.23 30.32
C ILE A 522 15.03 -53.72 31.30
N ALA A 523 13.74 -53.42 31.06
CA ALA A 523 12.64 -53.92 31.89
C ALA A 523 12.50 -55.44 31.81
N THR A 524 12.58 -56.01 30.60
CA THR A 524 12.56 -57.47 30.37
C THR A 524 13.75 -58.16 31.04
N LEU A 525 14.97 -57.63 30.86
CA LEU A 525 16.17 -58.16 31.55
C LEU A 525 16.04 -58.10 33.08
N ARG A 526 15.51 -57.01 33.65
CA ARG A 526 15.24 -56.89 35.09
C ARG A 526 14.24 -57.94 35.59
N THR A 527 13.24 -58.31 34.78
CA THR A 527 12.27 -59.37 35.09
C THR A 527 12.90 -60.76 35.04
N VAL A 528 13.70 -61.06 34.00
CA VAL A 528 14.45 -62.33 33.90
C VAL A 528 15.45 -62.48 35.07
N LEU A 529 16.17 -61.42 35.43
CA LEU A 529 17.08 -61.44 36.59
C LEU A 529 16.36 -61.63 37.93
N LYS A 530 15.16 -61.05 38.10
CA LYS A 530 14.29 -61.34 39.27
C LYS A 530 13.86 -62.80 39.31
N ALA A 531 13.46 -63.38 38.18
CA ALA A 531 13.09 -64.79 38.09
C ALA A 531 14.28 -65.72 38.43
N ASN A 532 15.45 -65.49 37.84
CA ASN A 532 16.67 -66.26 38.13
C ASN A 532 17.09 -66.15 39.60
N LYS A 533 16.99 -64.95 40.22
CA LYS A 533 17.24 -64.77 41.66
C LYS A 533 16.26 -65.56 42.53
N GLN A 534 15.01 -65.72 42.10
CA GLN A 534 14.03 -66.53 42.80
C GLN A 534 14.28 -68.04 42.61
N VAL A 535 14.66 -68.49 41.41
CA VAL A 535 15.08 -69.88 41.15
C VAL A 535 16.29 -70.25 42.01
N GLY A 536 17.32 -69.39 42.07
CA GLY A 536 18.50 -69.62 42.92
C GLY A 536 18.17 -69.74 44.41
N ARG A 537 17.20 -68.95 44.91
CA ARG A 537 16.68 -69.07 46.29
C ARG A 537 15.99 -70.42 46.51
N VAL A 538 15.15 -70.87 45.58
CA VAL A 538 14.46 -72.16 45.66
C VAL A 538 15.45 -73.33 45.63
N VAL A 539 16.46 -73.29 44.76
CA VAL A 539 17.53 -74.31 44.70
C VAL A 539 18.33 -74.35 46.00
N SER A 540 18.68 -73.20 46.58
CA SER A 540 19.41 -73.13 47.86
C SER A 540 18.58 -73.68 49.04
N LEU A 541 17.28 -73.36 49.09
CA LEU A 541 16.33 -73.96 50.03
C LEU A 541 16.21 -75.49 49.86
N LEU A 542 16.14 -75.97 48.61
CA LEU A 542 16.06 -77.40 48.31
C LEU A 542 17.33 -78.14 48.75
N LEU A 543 18.51 -77.57 48.51
CA LEU A 543 19.79 -78.11 48.99
C LEU A 543 19.86 -78.17 50.52
N LEU A 544 19.39 -77.13 51.22
CA LEU A 544 19.33 -77.09 52.68
C LEU A 544 18.37 -78.17 53.25
N LEU A 545 17.22 -78.37 52.62
CA LEU A 545 16.26 -79.41 52.96
C LEU A 545 16.84 -80.82 52.71
N LEU A 546 17.50 -81.04 51.58
CA LEU A 546 18.17 -82.32 51.27
C LEU A 546 19.30 -82.63 52.27
N PHE A 547 20.08 -81.62 52.67
CA PHE A 547 21.18 -81.78 53.63
C PHE A 547 20.68 -82.06 55.07
N THR A 548 19.66 -81.34 55.53
CA THR A 548 19.06 -81.58 56.86
C THR A 548 18.32 -82.93 56.92
N SER A 549 17.62 -83.31 55.84
CA SER A 549 16.99 -84.62 55.66
C SER A 549 18.01 -85.77 55.69
N ARG A 550 19.17 -85.63 55.00
CA ARG A 550 20.29 -86.60 55.09
C ARG A 550 20.88 -86.73 56.49
N ARG A 551 20.89 -85.66 57.29
CA ARG A 551 21.45 -85.68 58.66
C ARG A 551 20.51 -86.30 59.71
N SER A 552 19.28 -86.65 59.38
CA SER A 552 18.30 -87.13 60.37
C SER A 552 17.30 -88.15 59.81
N PRO A 553 17.49 -89.47 60.08
CA PRO A 553 16.64 -90.55 59.53
C PRO A 553 15.14 -90.42 59.84
N ARG A 554 14.76 -89.68 60.89
CA ARG A 554 13.35 -89.38 61.22
C ARG A 554 12.75 -88.32 60.28
N LEU A 555 13.47 -87.24 59.94
CA LEU A 555 12.98 -86.27 58.95
C LEU A 555 12.99 -86.85 57.54
N PHE A 556 13.93 -87.74 57.19
CA PHE A 556 13.91 -88.38 55.86
C PHE A 556 12.59 -89.12 55.58
N ARG A 557 12.02 -89.81 56.57
CA ARG A 557 10.70 -90.45 56.45
C ARG A 557 9.57 -89.42 56.31
N LEU A 558 9.60 -88.35 57.11
CA LEU A 558 8.59 -87.29 57.07
C LEU A 558 8.62 -86.53 55.73
N HIS A 559 9.82 -86.19 55.24
CA HIS A 559 10.06 -85.58 53.93
C HIS A 559 9.64 -86.51 52.78
N SER A 560 9.82 -87.83 52.92
CA SER A 560 9.35 -88.82 51.94
C SER A 560 7.82 -88.99 51.91
N ALA A 561 7.11 -88.64 53.00
CA ALA A 561 5.66 -88.54 53.01
C ALA A 561 5.21 -87.21 52.39
N VAL A 562 5.72 -86.07 52.88
CA VAL A 562 5.37 -84.72 52.39
C VAL A 562 5.68 -84.56 50.90
N CYS A 563 6.81 -85.07 50.39
CA CYS A 563 7.08 -85.03 48.94
C CYS A 563 6.08 -85.86 48.12
N ARG A 564 5.59 -87.00 48.64
CA ARG A 564 4.54 -87.79 47.95
C ARG A 564 3.21 -87.05 47.94
N GLU A 565 2.84 -86.45 49.06
CA GLU A 565 1.63 -85.65 49.22
C GLU A 565 1.66 -84.39 48.34
N CYS A 566 2.79 -83.68 48.28
CA CYS A 566 3.00 -82.55 47.37
C CYS A 566 2.97 -82.97 45.88
N ILE A 567 3.51 -84.15 45.52
CA ILE A 567 3.44 -84.68 44.15
C ILE A 567 1.99 -85.07 43.79
N GLU A 568 1.23 -85.67 44.70
CA GLU A 568 -0.20 -85.90 44.50
C GLU A 568 -0.99 -84.60 44.31
N ILE A 569 -0.74 -83.59 45.15
CA ILE A 569 -1.40 -82.28 45.05
C ILE A 569 -1.01 -81.56 43.75
N TYR A 570 0.23 -81.68 43.31
CA TYR A 570 0.70 -81.15 42.03
C TYR A 570 0.02 -81.86 40.85
N ASN A 571 0.00 -83.19 40.83
CA ASN A 571 -0.65 -83.96 39.76
C ASN A 571 -2.16 -83.73 39.71
N LYS A 572 -2.84 -83.68 40.86
CA LYS A 572 -4.27 -83.30 40.96
C LYS A 572 -4.51 -81.90 40.39
N ARG A 573 -3.67 -80.91 40.72
CA ARG A 573 -3.75 -79.54 40.16
C ARG A 573 -3.39 -79.44 38.67
N SER A 574 -2.57 -80.34 38.15
CA SER A 574 -2.26 -80.42 36.71
C SER A 574 -3.44 -80.99 35.91
N CYS A 575 -4.04 -82.10 36.36
CA CYS A 575 -5.26 -82.64 35.71
C CYS A 575 -6.44 -81.66 35.76
N SER A 576 -6.55 -80.83 36.81
CA SER A 576 -7.57 -79.76 36.89
C SER A 576 -7.27 -78.51 36.04
N ARG A 577 -6.21 -78.48 35.22
CA ARG A 577 -5.83 -77.32 34.40
C ARG A 577 -6.06 -77.47 32.89
N GLU A 578 -6.51 -78.64 32.41
CA GLU A 578 -6.79 -78.87 30.99
C GLU A 578 -8.15 -78.33 30.50
N ILE A 579 -8.94 -77.68 31.37
CA ILE A 579 -10.26 -77.14 31.02
C ILE A 579 -10.29 -75.61 31.19
N ILE A 580 -9.74 -74.89 30.20
CA ILE A 580 -10.02 -73.47 29.96
C ILE A 580 -10.17 -73.29 28.44
N PRO A 581 -11.29 -72.75 27.92
CA PRO A 581 -11.49 -72.54 26.48
C PRO A 581 -10.64 -71.38 25.93
N PRO A 582 -10.37 -71.34 24.61
CA PRO A 582 -9.66 -70.23 23.98
C PRO A 582 -10.47 -68.92 24.05
N PRO A 583 -9.81 -67.75 24.03
CA PRO A 583 -10.48 -66.46 24.01
C PRO A 583 -11.21 -66.21 22.68
N PRO A 584 -12.31 -65.44 22.68
CA PRO A 584 -12.95 -64.98 21.46
C PRO A 584 -12.06 -63.98 20.69
N THR A 585 -12.21 -63.98 19.37
CA THR A 585 -11.58 -63.05 18.41
C THR A 585 -12.37 -61.76 18.28
#